data_AF-A0ABD5NPA2-F1
#
_entry.id   AF-A0ABD5NPA2-F1
#
_cell.length_a   1.000
_cell.length_b   1.000
_cell.length_c   1.000
_cell.angle_alpha   90.00
_cell.angle_beta   90.00
_cell.angle_gamma   90.00
#
_symmetry.space_group_name_H-M   'P 1'
#
loop_
_entity.id
_entity.type
_entity.pdbx_description
1 polymer ?
#
loop_
_entity_poly.entity_id
_entity_poly.type
_entity_poly.pdbx_seq_one_letter_code
_entity_poly.pdbx_strand_id
1 'polypeptide(L)'
;MNRRAVLAGLAVGPLGALAGCMAGGCTASTSVSFEPVDAEAIAADGADDVDDAPAMMARLADRVLAGEEPTVETLYRDPLGWLTYVEHDGSFFEIAAETIAEGRVSGPEYELSRDREMDADALADDAIAFTDLPRHDRWRVSETVDYAISPENIRGRYSVSSVAGYLDESDQADSVLASGIEASAIEAGGHVARIERLGEGSIDARRYRYAANPVTDDVEAFADHVLERRGSTAFDPSDEVRQLLSETQDAGGSMTICDHELDDVDEETAERRRAAADELEREVQSLAPPVVPDDEEHPQVRYVRYEGDWYRIDISHGVV
;
A
#
# COMPACT_ATOMS: atom_id res chain seq x y z
N MET A 1 14.64 -26.20 -35.79
CA MET A 1 15.87 -26.34 -34.97
C MET A 1 15.55 -25.72 -33.62
N ASN A 2 15.13 -26.57 -32.68
CA ASN A 2 15.84 -26.87 -31.41
C ASN A 2 15.61 -25.78 -30.36
N ARG A 3 14.57 -25.94 -29.54
CA ARG A 3 14.59 -26.59 -28.20
C ARG A 3 15.31 -25.73 -27.16
N ARG A 4 14.53 -25.14 -26.25
CA ARG A 4 14.73 -25.21 -24.80
C ARG A 4 13.42 -24.85 -24.09
N ALA A 5 12.80 -25.89 -23.55
CA ALA A 5 11.91 -25.79 -22.41
C ALA A 5 12.78 -25.77 -21.16
N VAL A 6 12.49 -24.85 -20.24
CA VAL A 6 12.83 -24.88 -18.81
C VAL A 6 11.60 -24.26 -18.14
N LEU A 7 10.62 -25.07 -17.72
CA LEU A 7 10.50 -25.76 -16.43
C LEU A 7 10.42 -24.81 -15.22
N ALA A 8 9.21 -24.77 -14.66
CA ALA A 8 8.88 -24.64 -13.24
C ALA A 8 9.21 -23.31 -12.55
N GLY A 9 8.39 -22.30 -12.82
CA GLY A 9 8.12 -21.26 -11.82
C GLY A 9 7.32 -21.90 -10.68
N LEU A 10 7.98 -22.09 -9.54
CA LEU A 10 7.31 -22.33 -8.27
C LEU A 10 6.52 -21.08 -7.95
N ALA A 11 5.21 -21.14 -8.20
CA ALA A 11 4.26 -20.22 -7.59
C ALA A 11 4.29 -20.47 -6.08
N VAL A 12 5.12 -19.72 -5.36
CA VAL A 12 4.97 -19.54 -3.91
C VAL A 12 3.84 -18.52 -3.75
N GLY A 13 2.61 -18.98 -4.01
CA GLY A 13 1.44 -18.26 -3.54
C GLY A 13 1.37 -18.44 -2.01
N PRO A 14 0.93 -17.42 -1.25
CA PRO A 14 0.61 -17.61 0.15
C PRO A 14 -0.68 -18.44 0.21
N LEU A 15 -0.55 -19.75 0.06
CA LEU A 15 -1.53 -20.68 0.60
C LEU A 15 -1.36 -20.65 2.10
N GLY A 16 -1.87 -19.59 2.71
CA GLY A 16 -2.15 -19.53 4.13
C GLY A 16 -2.89 -20.81 4.49
N ALA A 17 -2.20 -21.64 5.27
CA ALA A 17 -2.68 -22.92 5.72
C ALA A 17 -3.92 -22.72 6.62
N LEU A 18 -5.11 -22.64 6.03
CA LEU A 18 -6.38 -22.85 6.73
C LEU A 18 -6.62 -24.36 6.94
N ALA A 19 -5.64 -25.05 7.52
CA ALA A 19 -5.68 -26.48 7.76
C ALA A 19 -5.27 -26.83 9.20
N GLY A 20 -6.27 -26.84 10.10
CA GLY A 20 -6.27 -27.52 11.40
C GLY A 20 -5.66 -26.70 12.55
N CYS A 21 -6.28 -26.50 13.71
CA CYS A 21 -7.39 -27.18 14.37
C CYS A 21 -8.12 -26.18 15.29
N MET A 22 -9.45 -26.07 15.16
CA MET A 22 -10.28 -25.46 16.21
C MET A 22 -10.38 -26.41 17.41
N ALA A 23 -9.35 -26.44 18.25
CA ALA A 23 -9.40 -26.99 19.61
C ALA A 23 -8.31 -26.28 20.43
N GLY A 24 -8.70 -25.24 21.18
CA GLY A 24 -7.80 -24.38 21.97
C GLY A 24 -7.44 -23.07 21.25
N GLY A 25 -8.33 -22.08 21.29
CA GLY A 25 -8.10 -20.79 20.63
C GLY A 25 -7.28 -19.84 21.49
N CYS A 26 -6.18 -19.32 20.96
CA CYS A 26 -5.33 -18.33 21.63
C CYS A 26 -6.09 -16.99 21.73
N THR A 27 -6.17 -16.42 22.93
CA THR A 27 -6.84 -15.11 23.16
C THR A 27 -5.95 -13.96 22.70
N ALA A 28 -4.65 -14.11 22.92
CA ALA A 28 -3.62 -13.31 22.31
C ALA A 28 -2.50 -14.23 21.80
N SER A 29 -1.85 -13.82 20.73
CA SER A 29 -0.73 -14.56 20.16
C SER A 29 0.32 -13.62 19.57
N THR A 30 1.57 -14.06 19.62
CA THR A 30 2.69 -13.44 18.90
C THR A 30 3.10 -14.39 17.79
N SER A 31 3.10 -13.92 16.56
CA SER A 31 3.60 -14.67 15.41
C SER A 31 4.99 -14.18 15.07
N VAL A 32 5.93 -15.12 14.93
CA VAL A 32 7.31 -14.87 14.51
C VAL A 32 7.49 -15.53 13.16
N SER A 33 7.94 -14.76 12.17
CA SER A 33 8.37 -15.25 10.86
C SER A 33 9.88 -15.08 10.74
N PHE A 34 10.58 -16.13 10.31
CA PHE A 34 12.02 -16.12 10.08
C PHE A 34 12.37 -17.02 8.90
N GLU A 35 12.53 -16.40 7.73
CA GLU A 35 12.65 -17.11 6.46
C GLU A 35 13.93 -16.72 5.74
N PRO A 36 14.74 -17.67 5.25
CA PRO A 36 15.89 -17.34 4.42
C PRO A 36 15.40 -16.72 3.11
N VAL A 37 16.08 -15.67 2.66
CA VAL A 37 15.74 -14.94 1.44
C VAL A 37 16.97 -14.76 0.55
N ASP A 38 16.76 -14.84 -0.76
CA ASP A 38 17.74 -14.48 -1.78
C ASP A 38 17.50 -13.05 -2.31
N ALA A 39 18.36 -12.59 -3.22
CA ALA A 39 18.28 -11.25 -3.77
C ALA A 39 16.96 -11.02 -4.53
N GLU A 40 16.49 -12.04 -5.25
CA GLU A 40 15.21 -12.01 -5.96
C GLU A 40 14.03 -11.80 -5.00
N ALA A 41 13.99 -12.51 -3.87
CA ALA A 41 12.94 -12.34 -2.86
C ALA A 41 12.99 -10.96 -2.19
N ILE A 42 14.20 -10.44 -1.90
CA ILE A 42 14.38 -9.09 -1.33
C ILE A 42 13.93 -8.02 -2.34
N ALA A 43 14.31 -8.16 -3.61
CA ALA A 43 13.92 -7.23 -4.67
C ALA A 43 12.41 -7.22 -4.89
N ALA A 44 11.78 -8.39 -4.91
CA ALA A 44 10.33 -8.52 -5.06
C ALA A 44 9.54 -7.95 -3.87
N ASP A 45 10.04 -8.08 -2.63
CA ASP A 45 9.42 -7.45 -1.44
C ASP A 45 9.69 -5.94 -1.37
N GLY A 46 10.80 -5.49 -1.94
CA GLY A 46 11.22 -4.08 -1.96
C GLY A 46 10.57 -3.25 -3.06
N ALA A 47 10.07 -3.87 -4.13
CA ALA A 47 9.41 -3.21 -5.24
C ALA A 47 7.87 -3.32 -5.12
N ASP A 48 7.20 -2.20 -5.30
CA ASP A 48 5.75 -2.09 -5.35
C ASP A 48 5.20 -2.48 -6.72
N ASP A 49 4.01 -3.08 -6.74
CA ASP A 49 3.32 -3.50 -7.95
C ASP A 49 2.26 -2.48 -8.39
N VAL A 50 2.37 -2.00 -9.63
CA VAL A 50 1.43 -1.04 -10.24
C VAL A 50 0.13 -1.72 -10.69
N ASP A 51 0.14 -3.04 -10.93
CA ASP A 51 -0.96 -3.77 -11.58
C ASP A 51 -2.24 -3.81 -10.72
N ASP A 52 -2.11 -3.76 -9.40
CA ASP A 52 -3.24 -3.74 -8.46
C ASP A 52 -3.79 -2.32 -8.20
N ALA A 53 -3.15 -1.28 -8.75
CA ALA A 53 -3.55 0.10 -8.54
C ALA A 53 -4.83 0.46 -9.30
N PRO A 54 -5.67 1.38 -8.77
CA PRO A 54 -6.79 1.92 -9.53
C PRO A 54 -6.32 2.52 -10.86
N ALA A 55 -7.09 2.31 -11.92
CA ALA A 55 -6.66 2.57 -13.31
C ALA A 55 -6.13 4.00 -13.57
N MET A 56 -6.56 4.99 -12.79
CA MET A 56 -6.07 6.37 -12.90
C MET A 56 -4.68 6.55 -12.30
N MET A 57 -4.42 5.89 -11.17
CA MET A 57 -3.10 5.85 -10.52
C MET A 57 -2.13 5.01 -11.34
N ALA A 58 -2.57 3.84 -11.84
CA ALA A 58 -1.77 3.01 -12.74
C ALA A 58 -1.32 3.80 -13.99
N ARG A 59 -2.25 4.50 -14.67
CA ARG A 59 -1.90 5.36 -15.82
C ARG A 59 -1.00 6.54 -15.45
N LEU A 60 -1.07 7.04 -14.22
CA LEU A 60 -0.15 8.07 -13.75
C LEU A 60 1.24 7.49 -13.59
N ALA A 61 1.38 6.33 -12.92
CA ALA A 61 2.63 5.60 -12.77
C ALA A 61 3.25 5.24 -14.14
N ASP A 62 2.47 4.70 -15.08
CA ASP A 62 2.93 4.39 -16.44
C ASP A 62 3.57 5.60 -17.14
N ARG A 63 2.96 6.78 -16.99
CA ARG A 63 3.51 8.01 -17.59
C ARG A 63 4.81 8.44 -16.91
N VAL A 64 4.89 8.30 -15.59
CA VAL A 64 6.11 8.59 -14.82
C VAL A 64 7.23 7.63 -15.25
N LEU A 65 6.94 6.34 -15.37
CA LEU A 65 7.88 5.31 -15.83
C LEU A 65 8.29 5.49 -17.30
N ALA A 66 7.42 6.05 -18.14
CA ALA A 66 7.74 6.45 -19.51
C ALA A 66 8.66 7.70 -19.59
N GLY A 67 9.08 8.25 -18.44
CA GLY A 67 9.94 9.44 -18.34
C GLY A 67 9.19 10.76 -18.52
N GLU A 68 7.85 10.76 -18.45
CA GLU A 68 7.11 12.00 -18.32
C GLU A 68 7.20 12.54 -16.89
N GLU A 69 7.08 13.87 -16.72
CA GLU A 69 7.00 14.52 -15.40
C GLU A 69 5.58 15.08 -15.14
N PRO A 70 4.56 14.20 -14.99
CA PRO A 70 3.20 14.67 -14.83
C PRO A 70 3.02 15.43 -13.52
N THR A 71 2.13 16.42 -13.56
CA THR A 71 1.64 17.11 -12.36
C THR A 71 0.21 16.69 -12.04
N VAL A 72 -0.09 16.55 -10.74
CA VAL A 72 -1.43 16.25 -10.23
C VAL A 72 -1.69 17.08 -8.99
N GLU A 73 -2.88 17.65 -8.91
CA GLU A 73 -3.37 18.34 -7.72
C GLU A 73 -4.34 17.44 -6.96
N THR A 74 -4.21 17.43 -5.64
CA THR A 74 -4.96 16.59 -4.70
C THR A 74 -5.28 17.39 -3.43
N LEU A 75 -6.36 17.02 -2.73
CA LEU A 75 -6.83 17.62 -1.49
C LEU A 75 -6.47 16.81 -0.25
N TYR A 76 -6.28 15.50 -0.40
CA TYR A 76 -6.16 14.57 0.72
C TYR A 76 -4.82 13.84 0.75
N ARG A 77 -4.53 13.02 -0.27
CA ARG A 77 -3.33 12.16 -0.30
C ARG A 77 -2.60 12.20 -1.62
N ASP A 78 -1.30 11.96 -1.56
CA ASP A 78 -0.47 11.72 -2.74
C ASP A 78 -0.96 10.45 -3.47
N PRO A 79 -1.42 10.54 -4.73
CA PRO A 79 -1.86 9.37 -5.51
C PRO A 79 -0.76 8.34 -5.76
N LEU A 80 0.53 8.69 -5.77
CA LEU A 80 1.62 7.71 -5.90
C LEU A 80 2.43 7.58 -4.61
N GLY A 81 1.98 8.14 -3.49
CA GLY A 81 2.73 8.09 -2.23
C GLY A 81 2.93 6.70 -1.64
N TRP A 82 2.26 5.68 -2.20
CA TRP A 82 2.44 4.27 -1.86
C TRP A 82 3.49 3.58 -2.75
N LEU A 83 3.90 4.19 -3.88
CA LEU A 83 4.95 3.68 -4.75
C LEU A 83 6.27 4.30 -4.32
N THR A 84 7.13 3.51 -3.69
CA THR A 84 8.50 3.92 -3.39
C THR A 84 9.43 3.45 -4.50
N TYR A 85 9.42 2.14 -4.77
CA TYR A 85 10.26 1.52 -5.79
C TYR A 85 9.41 0.68 -6.72
N VAL A 86 9.71 0.66 -8.03
CA VAL A 86 8.96 -0.14 -9.01
C VAL A 86 9.93 -0.84 -9.95
N GLU A 87 9.67 -2.12 -10.23
CA GLU A 87 10.30 -2.83 -11.34
C GLU A 87 9.53 -2.55 -12.64
N HIS A 88 10.21 -2.03 -13.66
CA HIS A 88 9.64 -1.79 -14.98
C HIS A 88 10.64 -2.16 -16.07
N ASP A 89 10.22 -3.00 -17.01
CA ASP A 89 11.05 -3.51 -18.11
C ASP A 89 12.42 -4.08 -17.63
N GLY A 90 12.44 -4.72 -16.46
CA GLY A 90 13.64 -5.32 -15.86
C GLY A 90 14.61 -4.31 -15.23
N SER A 91 14.17 -3.07 -14.99
CA SER A 91 14.93 -2.05 -14.26
C SER A 91 14.13 -1.55 -13.06
N PHE A 92 14.83 -1.19 -11.99
CA PHE A 92 14.25 -0.66 -10.75
C PHE A 92 14.34 0.86 -10.74
N PHE A 93 13.22 1.50 -10.43
CA PHE A 93 13.08 2.94 -10.36
C PHE A 93 12.57 3.36 -8.98
N GLU A 94 13.06 4.50 -8.50
CA GLU A 94 12.47 5.22 -7.37
C GLU A 94 11.46 6.23 -7.91
N ILE A 95 10.23 6.20 -7.40
CA ILE A 95 9.20 7.18 -7.75
C ILE A 95 9.32 8.34 -6.77
N ALA A 96 9.74 9.51 -7.27
CA ALA A 96 9.84 10.72 -6.49
C ALA A 96 8.61 11.61 -6.71
N ALA A 97 8.10 12.18 -5.62
CA ALA A 97 7.06 13.20 -5.63
C ALA A 97 7.61 14.53 -5.06
N GLU A 98 7.53 15.60 -5.85
CA GLU A 98 7.89 16.96 -5.42
C GLU A 98 6.61 17.79 -5.26
N THR A 99 6.36 18.33 -4.07
CA THR A 99 5.31 19.34 -3.88
C THR A 99 5.73 20.66 -4.54
N ILE A 100 5.11 21.00 -5.66
CA ILE A 100 5.44 22.21 -6.45
C ILE A 100 4.51 23.40 -6.17
N ALA A 101 3.37 23.15 -5.54
CA ALA A 101 2.48 24.18 -5.03
C ALA A 101 1.63 23.63 -3.88
N GLU A 102 1.34 24.48 -2.91
CA GLU A 102 0.42 24.19 -1.81
C GLU A 102 -0.36 25.45 -1.46
N GLY A 103 -1.58 25.28 -0.96
CA GLY A 103 -2.40 26.40 -0.55
C GLY A 103 -3.81 25.99 -0.15
N ARG A 104 -4.58 26.96 0.32
CA ARG A 104 -5.99 26.76 0.64
C ARG A 104 -6.85 27.10 -0.56
N VAL A 105 -7.71 26.17 -0.97
CA VAL A 105 -8.68 26.36 -2.05
C VAL A 105 -10.09 26.45 -1.49
N SER A 106 -10.97 27.13 -2.21
CA SER A 106 -12.38 27.31 -1.85
C SER A 106 -13.26 27.07 -3.08
N GLY A 107 -14.46 26.57 -2.85
CA GLY A 107 -15.44 26.34 -3.92
C GLY A 107 -16.65 25.55 -3.41
N PRO A 108 -17.57 25.17 -4.31
CA PRO A 108 -18.71 24.34 -3.96
C PRO A 108 -18.27 23.03 -3.31
N GLU A 109 -18.91 22.66 -2.20
CA GLU A 109 -18.73 21.36 -1.58
C GLU A 109 -19.82 20.40 -2.10
N TYR A 110 -19.39 19.22 -2.54
CA TYR A 110 -20.25 18.17 -3.07
C TYR A 110 -20.14 16.92 -2.23
N GLU A 111 -21.28 16.30 -1.93
CA GLU A 111 -21.36 14.92 -1.48
C GLU A 111 -21.57 14.00 -2.68
N LEU A 112 -20.66 13.04 -2.87
CA LEU A 112 -20.89 11.90 -3.74
C LEU A 112 -21.39 10.72 -2.90
N SER A 113 -22.54 10.19 -3.29
CA SER A 113 -23.15 9.07 -2.58
C SER A 113 -23.75 8.03 -3.52
N ARG A 114 -23.78 6.79 -3.01
CA ARG A 114 -24.55 5.70 -3.61
C ARG A 114 -25.18 4.86 -2.52
N ASP A 115 -26.43 4.47 -2.77
CA ASP A 115 -27.15 3.51 -1.94
C ASP A 115 -27.46 2.26 -2.77
N ARG A 116 -27.61 1.11 -2.11
CA ARG A 116 -27.97 -0.16 -2.76
C ARG A 116 -29.36 -0.13 -3.37
N GLU A 117 -30.26 0.69 -2.81
CA GLU A 117 -31.64 0.85 -3.25
C GLU A 117 -31.81 2.00 -4.26
N MET A 118 -30.71 2.64 -4.67
CA MET A 118 -30.75 3.77 -5.60
C MET A 118 -31.12 3.28 -7.01
N ASP A 119 -32.22 3.81 -7.54
CA ASP A 119 -32.66 3.56 -8.91
C ASP A 119 -31.74 4.29 -9.89
N ALA A 120 -30.80 3.55 -10.50
CA ALA A 120 -29.83 4.10 -11.43
C ALA A 120 -30.50 4.64 -12.71
N ASP A 121 -31.62 4.04 -13.13
CA ASP A 121 -32.35 4.48 -14.33
C ASP A 121 -33.04 5.83 -14.07
N ALA A 122 -33.52 6.06 -12.85
CA ALA A 122 -34.13 7.33 -12.45
C ALA A 122 -33.12 8.49 -12.36
N LEU A 123 -31.84 8.21 -12.10
CA LEU A 123 -30.78 9.23 -12.02
C LEU A 123 -30.05 9.44 -13.35
N ALA A 124 -30.12 8.48 -14.28
CA ALA A 124 -29.43 8.55 -15.56
C ALA A 124 -29.91 9.71 -16.45
N ASP A 125 -31.18 10.10 -16.36
CA ASP A 125 -31.77 11.16 -17.19
C ASP A 125 -31.16 12.56 -16.94
N ASP A 126 -30.53 12.77 -15.77
CA ASP A 126 -29.90 14.02 -15.34
C ASP A 126 -28.43 13.82 -14.93
N ALA A 127 -27.82 12.72 -15.42
CA ALA A 127 -26.43 12.42 -15.14
C ALA A 127 -25.48 13.15 -16.11
N ILE A 128 -24.38 13.68 -15.57
CA ILE A 128 -23.24 14.10 -16.40
C ILE A 128 -22.29 12.91 -16.57
N ALA A 129 -21.88 12.63 -17.81
CA ALA A 129 -20.89 11.59 -18.05
C ALA A 129 -19.53 12.02 -17.48
N PHE A 130 -18.90 11.14 -16.71
CA PHE A 130 -17.59 11.38 -16.13
C PHE A 130 -16.54 11.75 -17.18
N THR A 131 -16.64 11.18 -18.39
CA THR A 131 -15.73 11.48 -19.50
C THR A 131 -15.86 12.90 -20.04
N ASP A 132 -17.00 13.56 -19.84
CA ASP A 132 -17.29 14.90 -20.33
C ASP A 132 -16.76 15.99 -19.38
N LEU A 133 -16.39 15.61 -18.16
CA LEU A 133 -15.72 16.50 -17.22
C LEU A 133 -14.29 16.84 -17.71
N PRO A 134 -13.84 18.09 -17.50
CA PRO A 134 -12.44 18.46 -17.64
C PRO A 134 -11.51 17.52 -16.86
N ARG A 135 -10.25 17.39 -17.29
CA ARG A 135 -9.31 16.45 -16.67
C ARG A 135 -9.14 16.68 -15.18
N HIS A 136 -9.02 17.94 -14.73
CA HIS A 136 -8.88 18.27 -13.30
C HIS A 136 -10.13 17.89 -12.49
N ASP A 137 -11.33 18.08 -13.05
CA ASP A 137 -12.60 17.65 -12.43
C ASP A 137 -12.70 16.14 -12.31
N ARG A 138 -12.25 15.41 -13.34
CA ARG A 138 -12.18 13.93 -13.30
C ARG A 138 -11.25 13.44 -12.21
N TRP A 139 -10.09 14.09 -12.05
CA TRP A 139 -9.16 13.78 -10.96
C TRP A 139 -9.79 14.05 -9.59
N ARG A 140 -10.46 15.19 -9.40
CA ARG A 140 -11.12 15.56 -8.15
C ARG A 140 -12.23 14.58 -7.75
N VAL A 141 -13.09 14.19 -8.70
CA VAL A 141 -14.15 13.20 -8.45
C VAL A 141 -13.55 11.84 -8.12
N SER A 142 -12.46 11.45 -8.78
CA SER A 142 -11.80 10.16 -8.53
C SER A 142 -11.14 10.12 -7.17
N GLU A 143 -10.42 11.17 -6.79
CA GLU A 143 -9.82 11.31 -5.46
C GLU A 143 -10.87 11.13 -4.35
N THR A 144 -12.05 11.72 -4.52
CA THR A 144 -13.14 11.68 -3.53
C THR A 144 -13.59 10.25 -3.19
N VAL A 145 -13.41 9.30 -4.11
CA VAL A 145 -13.73 7.89 -3.93
C VAL A 145 -12.47 7.02 -4.00
N ASP A 146 -11.36 7.54 -3.48
CA ASP A 146 -10.07 6.85 -3.36
C ASP A 146 -9.52 6.29 -4.69
N TYR A 147 -9.79 7.02 -5.77
CA TYR A 147 -9.45 6.67 -7.16
C TYR A 147 -10.11 5.37 -7.65
N ALA A 148 -10.98 4.78 -6.84
CA ALA A 148 -11.53 3.46 -7.02
C ALA A 148 -12.93 3.52 -7.67
N ILE A 149 -13.09 4.33 -8.73
CA ILE A 149 -14.29 4.35 -9.58
C ILE A 149 -14.33 3.04 -10.40
N SER A 150 -14.64 1.93 -9.74
CA SER A 150 -14.85 0.63 -10.38
C SER A 150 -16.28 0.15 -10.14
N PRO A 151 -16.86 -0.64 -11.06
CA PRO A 151 -18.15 -1.30 -10.88
C PRO A 151 -18.33 -2.02 -9.54
N GLU A 152 -17.25 -2.52 -8.94
CA GLU A 152 -17.28 -3.33 -7.71
C GLU A 152 -17.26 -2.45 -6.46
N ASN A 153 -16.51 -1.36 -6.49
CA ASN A 153 -16.42 -0.40 -5.38
C ASN A 153 -17.64 0.54 -5.32
N ILE A 154 -18.19 0.88 -6.49
CA ILE A 154 -19.41 1.70 -6.59
C ILE A 154 -20.67 0.89 -6.21
N ARG A 155 -20.63 -0.45 -6.12
CA ARG A 155 -21.78 -1.25 -5.64
C ARG A 155 -22.02 -1.16 -4.12
N GLY A 156 -21.05 -0.64 -3.38
CA GLY A 156 -21.17 -0.40 -1.94
C GLY A 156 -22.08 0.78 -1.60
N ARG A 157 -22.53 0.86 -0.34
CA ARG A 157 -23.10 2.10 0.19
C ARG A 157 -21.95 3.01 0.61
N TYR A 158 -21.89 4.22 0.06
CA TYR A 158 -20.90 5.22 0.44
C TYR A 158 -21.51 6.63 0.42
N SER A 159 -20.90 7.52 1.20
CA SER A 159 -21.18 8.96 1.26
C SER A 159 -19.86 9.65 1.60
N VAL A 160 -19.36 10.48 0.70
CA VAL A 160 -18.07 11.17 0.82
C VAL A 160 -18.22 12.59 0.29
N SER A 161 -17.66 13.58 0.99
CA SER A 161 -17.69 14.97 0.53
C SER A 161 -16.33 15.44 0.03
N SER A 162 -16.35 16.36 -0.93
CA SER A 162 -15.16 16.99 -1.49
C SER A 162 -15.45 18.40 -1.96
N VAL A 163 -14.47 19.28 -1.84
CA VAL A 163 -14.55 20.68 -2.28
C VAL A 163 -14.07 20.77 -3.72
N ALA A 164 -14.82 21.42 -4.59
CA ALA A 164 -14.43 21.70 -5.98
C ALA A 164 -13.70 23.05 -6.10
N GLY A 165 -12.51 23.16 -5.49
CA GLY A 165 -11.62 24.32 -5.61
C GLY A 165 -10.23 23.93 -6.11
N TYR A 166 -9.59 24.81 -6.88
CA TYR A 166 -8.32 24.53 -7.55
C TYR A 166 -7.25 25.57 -7.23
N LEU A 167 -5.97 25.15 -7.16
CA LEU A 167 -4.86 26.08 -6.94
C LEU A 167 -4.58 26.93 -8.19
N ASP A 168 -4.82 26.38 -9.38
CA ASP A 168 -4.59 27.06 -10.65
C ASP A 168 -5.85 27.80 -11.12
N GLU A 169 -5.70 29.09 -11.36
CA GLU A 169 -6.82 29.96 -11.76
C GLU A 169 -7.45 29.54 -13.10
N SER A 170 -6.68 28.91 -14.00
CA SER A 170 -7.21 28.41 -15.27
C SER A 170 -8.03 27.14 -15.09
N ASP A 171 -7.57 26.20 -14.26
CA ASP A 171 -8.37 25.03 -13.87
C ASP A 171 -9.64 25.45 -13.12
N GLN A 172 -9.54 26.43 -12.22
CA GLN A 172 -10.69 27.00 -11.50
C GLN A 172 -11.73 27.61 -12.47
N ALA A 173 -11.28 28.32 -13.49
CA ALA A 173 -12.18 28.98 -14.45
C ALA A 173 -12.80 28.01 -15.46
N ASP A 174 -12.07 26.97 -15.87
CA ASP A 174 -12.52 25.98 -16.85
C ASP A 174 -13.29 24.81 -16.21
N SER A 175 -13.32 24.74 -14.87
CA SER A 175 -13.98 23.67 -14.12
C SER A 175 -15.51 23.78 -14.15
N VAL A 176 -16.13 22.64 -14.47
CA VAL A 176 -17.58 22.42 -14.40
C VAL A 176 -18.03 22.28 -12.94
N LEU A 177 -17.23 21.61 -12.10
CA LEU A 177 -17.53 21.44 -10.67
C LEU A 177 -17.42 22.77 -9.89
N ALA A 178 -16.36 23.55 -10.12
CA ALA A 178 -16.15 24.80 -9.40
C ALA A 178 -17.16 25.88 -9.78
N SER A 179 -17.63 25.87 -11.03
CA SER A 179 -18.69 26.76 -11.51
C SER A 179 -20.06 26.46 -10.89
N GLY A 180 -20.23 25.26 -10.32
CA GLY A 180 -21.51 24.74 -9.87
C GLY A 180 -22.17 23.87 -10.93
N ILE A 181 -22.30 22.57 -10.66
CA ILE A 181 -23.11 21.68 -11.49
C ILE A 181 -24.58 21.67 -11.05
N GLU A 182 -25.48 21.58 -12.03
CA GLU A 182 -26.92 21.39 -11.83
C GLU A 182 -27.32 19.90 -11.91
N ALA A 183 -26.47 19.07 -12.51
CA ALA A 183 -26.70 17.63 -12.63
C ALA A 183 -26.78 16.99 -11.24
N SER A 184 -27.77 16.12 -11.04
CA SER A 184 -27.97 15.39 -9.77
C SER A 184 -27.16 14.09 -9.68
N ALA A 185 -26.47 13.69 -10.75
CA ALA A 185 -25.66 12.49 -10.78
C ALA A 185 -24.44 12.57 -11.71
N ILE A 186 -23.45 11.71 -11.46
CA ILE A 186 -22.31 11.44 -12.35
C ILE A 186 -22.39 9.99 -12.83
N GLU A 187 -22.26 9.77 -14.14
CA GLU A 187 -22.18 8.44 -14.74
C GLU A 187 -20.73 8.08 -15.10
N ALA A 188 -20.22 6.96 -14.58
CA ALA A 188 -18.90 6.42 -14.92
C ALA A 188 -18.99 4.91 -15.20
N GLY A 189 -18.61 4.49 -16.41
CA GLY A 189 -18.54 3.07 -16.76
C GLY A 189 -19.86 2.30 -16.64
N GLY A 190 -21.01 2.97 -16.90
CA GLY A 190 -22.35 2.39 -16.74
C GLY A 190 -22.87 2.38 -15.30
N HIS A 191 -22.18 3.07 -14.38
CA HIS A 191 -22.59 3.23 -12.99
C HIS A 191 -22.88 4.69 -12.69
N VAL A 192 -24.01 4.95 -12.01
CA VAL A 192 -24.42 6.28 -11.60
C VAL A 192 -24.15 6.49 -10.11
N ALA A 193 -23.59 7.64 -9.75
CA ALA A 193 -23.44 8.11 -8.37
C ALA A 193 -24.21 9.43 -8.20
N ARG A 194 -24.93 9.60 -7.10
CA ARG A 194 -25.58 10.88 -6.78
C ARG A 194 -24.50 11.90 -6.45
N ILE A 195 -24.70 13.13 -6.90
CA ILE A 195 -23.92 14.28 -6.46
C ILE A 195 -24.86 15.34 -5.89
N GLU A 196 -24.63 15.74 -4.65
CA GLU A 196 -25.43 16.73 -3.93
C GLU A 196 -24.56 17.90 -3.50
N ARG A 197 -24.97 19.13 -3.82
CA ARG A 197 -24.26 20.33 -3.36
C ARG A 197 -24.61 20.61 -1.90
N LEU A 198 -23.61 20.56 -1.02
CA LEU A 198 -23.77 20.85 0.41
C LEU A 198 -23.64 22.34 0.74
N GLY A 199 -22.99 23.12 -0.13
CA GLY A 199 -22.75 24.54 0.07
C GLY A 199 -21.42 24.99 -0.51
N GLU A 200 -20.73 25.86 0.22
CA GLU A 200 -19.35 26.29 -0.07
C GLU A 200 -18.42 25.72 1.02
N GLY A 201 -17.26 25.22 0.60
CA GLY A 201 -16.25 24.67 1.48
C GLY A 201 -14.88 25.27 1.24
N SER A 202 -13.92 24.92 2.10
CA SER A 202 -12.50 25.24 1.88
C SER A 202 -11.61 24.19 2.51
N ILE A 203 -10.56 23.82 1.80
CA ILE A 203 -9.66 22.73 2.16
C ILE A 203 -8.25 23.06 1.67
N ASP A 204 -7.25 22.43 2.26
CA ASP A 204 -5.87 22.57 1.80
C ASP A 204 -5.66 21.66 0.57
N ALA A 205 -4.93 22.15 -0.41
CA ALA A 205 -4.62 21.45 -1.65
C ALA A 205 -3.11 21.45 -1.89
N ARG A 206 -2.61 20.39 -2.51
CA ARG A 206 -1.21 20.23 -2.91
C ARG A 206 -1.13 19.80 -4.35
N ARG A 207 -0.14 20.31 -5.06
CA ARG A 207 0.20 19.91 -6.42
C ARG A 207 1.56 19.23 -6.41
N TYR A 208 1.59 17.98 -6.84
CA TYR A 208 2.78 17.17 -6.93
C TYR A 208 3.28 17.12 -8.38
N ARG A 209 4.59 17.09 -8.57
CA ARG A 209 5.28 16.67 -9.79
C ARG A 209 5.94 15.32 -9.51
N TYR A 210 5.73 14.36 -10.40
CA TYR A 210 6.31 13.04 -10.27
C TYR A 210 7.45 12.83 -11.25
N ALA A 211 8.45 12.03 -10.85
CA ALA A 211 9.54 11.58 -11.70
C ALA A 211 9.96 10.16 -11.32
N ALA A 212 10.36 9.36 -12.31
CA ALA A 212 11.02 8.08 -12.09
C ALA A 212 12.54 8.29 -12.16
N ASN A 213 13.22 7.99 -11.06
CA ASN A 213 14.69 8.03 -11.00
C ASN A 213 15.22 6.59 -11.14
N PRO A 214 16.05 6.29 -12.15
CA PRO A 214 16.62 4.95 -12.27
C PRO A 214 17.52 4.66 -11.08
N VAL A 215 17.33 3.49 -10.46
CA VAL A 215 18.18 2.99 -9.36
C VAL A 215 19.21 2.03 -9.95
N THR A 216 18.78 0.95 -10.58
CA THR A 216 19.63 -0.08 -11.16
C THR A 216 18.84 -0.99 -12.11
N ASP A 217 19.51 -1.67 -13.04
CA ASP A 217 18.96 -2.73 -13.90
C ASP A 217 19.34 -4.14 -13.44
N ASP A 218 19.92 -4.25 -12.24
CA ASP A 218 20.42 -5.50 -11.66
C ASP A 218 19.73 -5.81 -10.33
N VAL A 219 19.21 -7.03 -10.22
CA VAL A 219 18.44 -7.51 -9.07
C VAL A 219 19.29 -7.58 -7.79
N GLU A 220 20.55 -8.03 -7.89
CA GLU A 220 21.44 -8.11 -6.72
C GLU A 220 21.77 -6.70 -6.20
N ALA A 221 22.06 -5.77 -7.10
CA ALA A 221 22.31 -4.37 -6.74
C ALA A 221 21.07 -3.70 -6.12
N PHE A 222 19.85 -4.04 -6.58
CA PHE A 222 18.63 -3.51 -5.99
C PHE A 222 18.36 -4.13 -4.61
N ALA A 223 18.58 -5.43 -4.45
CA ALA A 223 18.48 -6.09 -3.14
C ALA A 223 19.45 -5.46 -2.13
N ASP A 224 20.69 -5.18 -2.53
CA ASP A 224 21.67 -4.47 -1.70
C ASP A 224 21.17 -3.06 -1.33
N HIS A 225 20.58 -2.31 -2.29
CA HIS A 225 19.98 -1.00 -2.03
C HIS A 225 18.83 -1.07 -1.00
N VAL A 226 17.97 -2.09 -1.07
CA VAL A 226 16.92 -2.33 -0.07
C VAL A 226 17.53 -2.66 1.30
N LEU A 227 18.56 -3.50 1.34
CA LEU A 227 19.27 -3.91 2.56
C LEU A 227 20.00 -2.74 3.23
N GLU A 228 20.47 -1.73 2.49
CA GLU A 228 21.06 -0.52 3.09
C GLU A 228 20.07 0.24 3.97
N ARG A 229 18.76 0.19 3.65
CA ARG A 229 17.70 0.88 4.40
C ARG A 229 17.00 0.00 5.42
N ARG A 230 16.78 -1.28 5.08
CA ARG A 230 15.91 -2.21 5.85
C ARG A 230 16.66 -3.43 6.40
N GLY A 231 17.96 -3.55 6.11
CA GLY A 231 18.80 -4.67 6.53
C GLY A 231 19.71 -4.34 7.73
N SER A 232 20.06 -5.36 8.50
CA SER A 232 21.06 -5.25 9.56
C SER A 232 21.99 -6.45 9.62
N THR A 233 23.29 -6.19 9.70
CA THR A 233 24.32 -7.21 9.95
C THR A 233 24.78 -7.27 11.41
N ALA A 234 24.20 -6.43 12.28
CA ALA A 234 24.55 -6.35 13.70
C ALA A 234 23.68 -7.26 14.58
N PHE A 235 22.84 -8.10 13.97
CA PHE A 235 21.97 -9.04 14.67
C PHE A 235 22.80 -10.17 15.29
N ASP A 236 22.84 -10.21 16.63
CA ASP A 236 23.53 -11.23 17.42
C ASP A 236 22.60 -11.71 18.55
N PRO A 237 21.66 -12.61 18.24
CA PRO A 237 20.62 -13.01 19.18
C PRO A 237 21.15 -13.79 20.38
N SER A 238 20.44 -13.70 21.51
CA SER A 238 20.64 -14.56 22.69
C SER A 238 20.46 -16.05 22.37
N ASP A 239 20.93 -16.95 23.25
CA ASP A 239 20.76 -18.40 23.03
C ASP A 239 19.27 -18.80 23.01
N GLU A 240 18.46 -18.13 23.83
CA GLU A 240 17.00 -18.31 23.87
C GLU A 240 16.34 -17.87 22.55
N VAL A 241 16.75 -16.73 21.99
CA VAL A 241 16.27 -16.26 20.69
C VAL A 241 16.75 -17.17 19.57
N ARG A 242 18.02 -17.57 19.55
CA ARG A 242 18.53 -18.56 18.57
C ARG A 242 17.74 -19.86 18.58
N GLN A 243 17.39 -20.34 19.78
CA GLN A 243 16.55 -21.51 19.93
C GLN A 243 15.15 -21.28 19.33
N LEU A 244 14.53 -20.13 19.61
CA LEU A 244 13.23 -19.77 19.02
C LEU A 244 13.29 -19.69 17.48
N LEU A 245 14.31 -19.06 16.92
CA LEU A 245 14.48 -18.93 15.46
C LEU A 245 14.68 -20.30 14.80
N SER A 246 15.48 -21.18 15.41
CA SER A 246 15.65 -22.56 14.96
C SER A 246 14.33 -23.34 14.99
N GLU A 247 13.58 -23.24 16.09
CA GLU A 247 12.23 -23.85 16.19
C GLU A 247 11.27 -23.29 15.12
N THR A 248 11.37 -21.99 14.80
CA THR A 248 10.56 -21.32 13.78
C THR A 248 10.89 -21.83 12.37
N GLN A 249 12.18 -22.04 12.07
CA GLN A 249 12.62 -22.64 10.81
C GLN A 249 12.15 -24.09 10.67
N ASP A 250 12.28 -24.88 11.74
CA ASP A 250 11.79 -26.27 11.77
C ASP A 250 10.26 -26.35 11.59
N ALA A 251 9.52 -25.32 12.01
CA ALA A 251 8.09 -25.17 11.81
C ALA A 251 7.69 -24.68 10.40
N GLY A 252 8.65 -24.49 9.49
CA GLY A 252 8.41 -24.04 8.12
C GLY A 252 8.54 -22.54 7.90
N GLY A 253 9.25 -21.83 8.79
CA GLY A 253 9.56 -20.41 8.65
C GLY A 253 8.62 -19.46 9.41
N SER A 254 7.55 -19.98 10.01
CA SER A 254 6.63 -19.19 10.82
C SER A 254 6.14 -19.98 12.03
N MET A 255 6.03 -19.32 13.19
CA MET A 255 5.54 -19.89 14.43
C MET A 255 4.60 -18.92 15.13
N THR A 256 3.44 -19.42 15.56
CA THR A 256 2.52 -18.70 16.44
C THR A 256 2.73 -19.15 17.89
N ILE A 257 2.92 -18.19 18.79
CA ILE A 257 3.15 -18.37 20.22
C ILE A 257 1.94 -17.82 20.96
N CYS A 258 1.33 -18.62 21.82
CA CYS A 258 0.13 -18.23 22.53
C CYS A 258 0.41 -17.69 23.94
N ASP A 259 -0.46 -16.80 24.41
CA ASP A 259 -0.40 -16.21 25.75
C ASP A 259 -0.67 -17.21 26.88
N HIS A 260 -1.26 -18.36 26.57
CA HIS A 260 -1.56 -19.44 27.52
C HIS A 260 -1.09 -20.82 27.03
N GLU A 261 -1.10 -21.79 27.93
CA GLU A 261 -0.77 -23.19 27.66
C GLU A 261 -1.75 -23.79 26.63
N LEU A 262 -1.22 -24.46 25.62
CA LEU A 262 -2.01 -25.31 24.72
C LEU A 262 -1.89 -26.76 25.20
N ASP A 263 -2.91 -27.58 24.96
CA ASP A 263 -2.97 -28.97 25.44
C ASP A 263 -1.72 -29.83 25.05
N ASP A 264 -0.96 -29.41 24.03
CA ASP A 264 0.20 -30.10 23.49
C ASP A 264 1.57 -29.44 23.79
N VAL A 265 1.61 -28.35 24.57
CA VAL A 265 2.85 -27.62 24.92
C VAL A 265 2.84 -27.28 26.41
N ASP A 266 3.85 -27.73 27.16
CA ASP A 266 3.95 -27.41 28.59
C ASP A 266 4.15 -25.91 28.85
N GLU A 267 3.66 -25.45 30.02
CA GLU A 267 3.70 -24.06 30.46
C GLU A 267 5.12 -23.44 30.42
N GLU A 268 6.15 -24.21 30.79
CA GLU A 268 7.55 -23.76 30.81
C GLU A 268 8.05 -23.46 29.39
N THR A 269 7.76 -24.34 28.42
CA THR A 269 8.08 -24.13 27.01
C THR A 269 7.35 -22.92 26.44
N ALA A 270 6.06 -22.76 26.77
CA ALA A 270 5.28 -21.61 26.33
C ALA A 270 5.82 -20.29 26.90
N GLU A 271 6.21 -20.26 28.17
CA GLU A 271 6.80 -19.07 28.81
C GLU A 271 8.18 -18.72 28.23
N ARG A 272 9.04 -19.73 28.00
CA ARG A 272 10.33 -19.52 27.33
C ARG A 272 10.17 -18.91 25.94
N ARG A 273 9.24 -19.43 25.13
CA ARG A 273 8.97 -18.92 23.77
C ARG A 273 8.48 -17.47 23.80
N ARG A 274 7.57 -17.13 24.72
CA ARG A 274 7.09 -15.75 24.89
C ARG A 274 8.23 -14.79 25.27
N ALA A 275 9.03 -15.17 26.26
CA ALA A 275 10.17 -14.35 26.69
C ALA A 275 11.19 -14.15 25.56
N ALA A 276 11.46 -15.19 24.76
CA ALA A 276 12.33 -15.11 23.59
C ALA A 276 11.74 -14.24 22.46
N ALA A 277 10.42 -14.30 22.22
CA ALA A 277 9.77 -13.44 21.23
C ALA A 277 9.81 -11.96 21.63
N ASP A 278 9.54 -11.65 22.91
CA ASP A 278 9.66 -10.30 23.46
C ASP A 278 11.11 -9.78 23.42
N GLU A 279 12.09 -10.67 23.58
CA GLU A 279 13.51 -10.34 23.41
C GLU A 279 13.86 -10.06 21.96
N LEU A 280 13.44 -10.93 21.05
CA LEU A 280 13.65 -10.76 19.61
C LEU A 280 13.05 -9.43 19.12
N GLU A 281 11.85 -9.08 19.55
CA GLU A 281 11.21 -7.81 19.18
C GLU A 281 12.04 -6.61 19.64
N ARG A 282 12.51 -6.61 20.89
CA ARG A 282 13.37 -5.56 21.44
C ARG A 282 14.70 -5.47 20.69
N GLU A 283 15.30 -6.61 20.36
CA GLU A 283 16.54 -6.66 19.60
C GLU A 283 16.35 -6.07 18.20
N VAL A 284 15.34 -6.52 17.45
CA VAL A 284 15.05 -6.00 16.10
C VAL A 284 14.75 -4.50 16.13
N GLN A 285 13.94 -4.03 17.09
CA GLN A 285 13.67 -2.60 17.27
C GLN A 285 14.94 -1.80 17.59
N SER A 286 15.89 -2.37 18.33
CA SER A 286 17.17 -1.71 18.64
C SER A 286 18.12 -1.61 17.44
N LEU A 287 17.92 -2.45 16.41
CA LEU A 287 18.69 -2.41 15.17
C LEU A 287 18.17 -1.34 14.19
N ALA A 288 16.95 -0.81 14.40
CA ALA A 288 16.39 0.21 13.55
C ALA A 288 17.31 1.45 13.51
N PRO A 289 17.61 2.00 12.32
CA PRO A 289 18.39 3.21 12.23
C PRO A 289 17.63 4.37 12.89
N PRO A 290 18.34 5.41 13.38
CA PRO A 290 17.70 6.55 14.01
C PRO A 290 16.66 7.18 13.07
N VAL A 291 15.46 7.45 13.59
CA VAL A 291 14.36 8.06 12.83
C VAL A 291 14.84 9.36 12.18
N VAL A 292 14.78 9.40 10.85
CA VAL A 292 14.99 10.65 10.10
C VAL A 292 13.68 11.44 10.18
N PRO A 293 13.69 12.72 10.61
CA PRO A 293 12.47 13.48 10.91
C PRO A 293 11.46 13.66 9.75
N ASP A 294 11.88 13.40 8.51
CA ASP A 294 11.10 13.63 7.29
C ASP A 294 10.70 12.32 6.57
N ASP A 295 11.02 11.14 7.13
CA ASP A 295 10.54 9.85 6.63
C ASP A 295 9.35 9.43 7.51
N GLU A 296 8.12 9.60 7.00
CA GLU A 296 6.89 9.21 7.73
C GLU A 296 6.82 7.70 7.96
N GLU A 297 7.57 6.91 7.17
CA GLU A 297 7.85 5.51 7.45
C GLU A 297 9.04 5.40 8.40
N HIS A 298 8.79 5.00 9.64
CA HIS A 298 9.88 4.58 10.52
C HIS A 298 10.62 3.42 9.85
N PRO A 299 11.93 3.55 9.52
CA PRO A 299 12.67 2.47 8.89
C PRO A 299 12.73 1.29 9.87
N GLN A 300 11.91 0.27 9.60
CA GLN A 300 11.93 -0.97 10.35
C GLN A 300 12.94 -1.91 9.70
N VAL A 301 13.77 -2.55 10.54
CA VAL A 301 14.61 -3.66 10.08
C VAL A 301 13.69 -4.80 9.71
N ARG A 302 13.67 -5.14 8.42
CA ARG A 302 12.95 -6.31 7.87
C ARG A 302 13.87 -7.47 7.56
N TYR A 303 15.17 -7.20 7.40
CA TYR A 303 16.16 -8.18 7.01
C TYR A 303 17.30 -8.22 8.02
N VAL A 304 17.69 -9.42 8.43
CA VAL A 304 18.84 -9.62 9.32
C VAL A 304 19.79 -10.63 8.71
N ARG A 305 21.09 -10.37 8.85
CA ARG A 305 22.12 -11.34 8.46
C ARG A 305 22.39 -12.27 9.63
N TYR A 306 22.10 -13.56 9.45
CA TYR A 306 22.25 -14.58 10.48
C TYR A 306 22.95 -15.81 9.89
N GLU A 307 23.97 -16.33 10.58
CA GLU A 307 24.78 -17.49 10.15
C GLU A 307 25.39 -17.42 8.74
N GLY A 308 25.47 -16.23 8.15
CA GLY A 308 26.07 -15.98 6.83
C GLY A 308 25.06 -15.62 5.74
N ASP A 309 23.77 -15.89 5.96
CA ASP A 309 22.68 -15.69 5.00
C ASP A 309 21.74 -14.56 5.46
N TRP A 310 20.95 -14.03 4.53
CA TRP A 310 19.90 -13.05 4.83
C TRP A 310 18.60 -13.75 5.17
N TYR A 311 17.95 -13.25 6.21
CA TYR A 311 16.63 -13.71 6.64
C TYR A 311 15.68 -12.54 6.68
N ARG A 312 14.47 -12.74 6.16
CA ARG A 312 13.34 -11.87 6.44
C ARG A 312 12.79 -12.20 7.82
N ILE A 313 12.60 -11.17 8.63
CA ILE A 313 12.07 -11.27 9.98
C ILE A 313 10.81 -10.43 10.13
N ASP A 314 9.75 -11.03 10.67
CA ASP A 314 8.50 -10.34 11.02
C ASP A 314 8.02 -10.81 12.40
N ILE A 315 7.52 -9.86 13.19
CA ILE A 315 6.95 -10.12 14.51
C ILE A 315 5.63 -9.37 14.57
N SER A 316 4.54 -10.11 14.72
CA SER A 316 3.19 -9.55 14.74
C SER A 316 2.39 -10.07 15.93
N HIS A 317 1.53 -9.20 16.47
CA HIS A 317 0.69 -9.51 17.62
C HIS A 317 -0.78 -9.59 17.18
N GLY A 318 -1.43 -10.69 17.51
CA GLY A 318 -2.85 -10.93 17.25
C GLY A 318 -3.65 -10.95 18.54
N VAL A 319 -4.82 -10.29 18.54
CA VAL A 319 -5.84 -10.39 19.58
C VAL A 319 -7.13 -10.84 18.91
N VAL A 320 -7.78 -11.88 19.44
CA VAL A 320 -9.04 -12.44 18.93
C VAL A 320 -10.24 -11.81 19.61
#